data_AF-A0A242DGP3-F1
#
_entry.id   AF-A0A242DGP3-F1
#
_cell.length_a   1.000
_cell.length_b   1.000
_cell.length_c   1.000
_cell.angle_alpha   90.00
_cell.angle_beta   90.00
_cell.angle_gamma   90.00
#
_symmetry.space_group_name_H-M   'P 1'
#
loop_
_entity.id
_entity.type
_entity.pdbx_description
1 polymer ?
#
loop_
_entity_poly.entity_id
_entity_poly.type
_entity_poly.pdbx_seq_one_letter_code
_entity_poly.pdbx_strand_id
1 'polypeptide(L)'
;MSEQRLEDIRREQRSITKKRDALYERQRSVDRLNDGIGTYFRKTQQLLQKTRETFRKNDGGREFDDIYSFFSRDAGKAMEALGEEKREIKREQQLLEEQDHALTKEKKKLYSEEEPNEH
;
A
#
# COMPACT_ATOMS: atom_id res chain seq x y z
N MET A 1 22.23 -33.09 -4.58
CA MET A 1 22.38 -31.62 -4.49
C MET A 1 21.27 -30.87 -5.21
N SER A 2 20.76 -31.34 -6.35
CA SER A 2 19.65 -30.66 -7.06
C SER A 2 18.30 -30.76 -6.33
N GLU A 3 17.97 -31.90 -5.72
CA GLU A 3 16.71 -32.06 -4.96
C GLU A 3 16.56 -31.06 -3.80
N GLN A 4 17.61 -30.84 -3.01
CA GLN A 4 17.60 -29.84 -1.94
C GLN A 4 17.34 -28.43 -2.49
N ARG A 5 17.99 -28.07 -3.61
CA ARG A 5 17.78 -26.77 -4.27
C ARG A 5 16.36 -26.63 -4.83
N LEU A 6 15.79 -27.70 -5.39
CA LEU A 6 14.41 -27.70 -5.85
C LEU A 6 13.42 -27.56 -4.68
N GLU A 7 13.72 -28.16 -3.53
CA GLU A 7 12.90 -28.01 -2.34
C GLU A 7 12.99 -26.58 -1.77
N ASP A 8 14.18 -25.99 -1.76
CA ASP A 8 14.40 -24.60 -1.36
C ASP A 8 13.63 -23.62 -2.27
N ILE A 9 13.68 -23.81 -3.59
CA ILE A 9 12.87 -23.04 -4.55
C ILE A 9 11.38 -23.19 -4.27
N ARG A 10 10.89 -24.41 -3.99
CA ARG A 10 9.47 -24.64 -3.65
C ARG A 10 9.08 -23.96 -2.32
N ARG A 11 9.99 -23.88 -1.35
CA ARG A 11 9.77 -23.14 -0.10
C ARG A 11 9.69 -21.64 -0.37
N GLU A 12 10.60 -21.10 -1.18
CA GLU A 12 10.62 -19.68 -1.51
C GLU A 12 9.39 -19.27 -2.33
N GLN A 13 8.96 -20.09 -3.30
CA GLN A 13 7.71 -19.85 -4.04
C GLN A 13 6.49 -19.76 -3.12
N ARG A 14 6.37 -20.67 -2.13
CA ARG A 14 5.31 -20.59 -1.12
C ARG A 14 5.42 -19.34 -0.25
N SER A 15 6.64 -18.90 0.06
CA SER A 15 6.90 -17.65 0.78
C SER A 15 6.41 -16.44 -0.03
N ILE A 16 6.74 -16.38 -1.32
CA ILE A 16 6.28 -15.32 -2.23
C ILE A 16 4.76 -15.28 -2.32
N THR A 17 4.08 -16.43 -2.47
CA THR A 17 2.61 -16.48 -2.49
C THR A 17 2.03 -15.87 -1.21
N LYS A 18 2.53 -16.25 -0.03
CA LYS A 18 2.08 -15.69 1.25
C LYS A 18 2.29 -14.18 1.34
N LYS A 19 3.45 -13.69 0.87
CA LYS A 19 3.76 -12.25 0.84
C LYS A 19 2.84 -11.49 -0.13
N ARG A 20 2.52 -12.07 -1.29
CA ARG A 20 1.55 -11.50 -2.26
C ARG A 20 0.16 -11.38 -1.65
N ASP A 21 -0.32 -12.44 -0.98
CA ASP A 21 -1.63 -12.43 -0.33
C ASP A 21 -1.69 -11.35 0.78
N ALA A 22 -0.64 -11.25 1.60
CA ALA A 22 -0.53 -10.23 2.64
C ALA A 22 -0.51 -8.81 2.06
N LEU A 23 0.27 -8.58 0.99
CA LEU A 23 0.29 -7.29 0.30
C LEU A 23 -1.06 -6.92 -0.30
N TYR A 24 -1.79 -7.90 -0.84
CA TYR A 24 -3.10 -7.67 -1.41
C TYR A 24 -4.13 -7.26 -0.35
N GLU A 25 -4.12 -7.90 0.81
CA GLU A 25 -4.96 -7.50 1.95
C GLU A 25 -4.58 -6.12 2.50
N ARG A 26 -3.27 -5.82 2.58
CA ARG A 26 -2.76 -4.49 2.96
C ARG A 26 -3.24 -3.42 1.97
N GLN A 27 -3.16 -3.67 0.66
CA GLN A 27 -3.64 -2.78 -0.38
C GLN A 27 -5.15 -2.51 -0.24
N ARG A 28 -5.96 -3.56 -0.08
CA ARG A 28 -7.41 -3.43 0.17
C ARG A 28 -7.73 -2.60 1.41
N SER A 29 -6.95 -2.75 2.47
CA SER A 29 -7.10 -1.95 3.69
C SER A 29 -6.86 -0.46 3.40
N VAL A 30 -5.77 -0.16 2.72
CA VAL A 30 -5.37 1.22 2.36
C VAL A 30 -6.38 1.87 1.42
N ASP A 31 -6.92 1.14 0.45
CA ASP A 31 -7.94 1.66 -0.46
C ASP A 31 -9.24 1.98 0.28
N ARG A 32 -9.70 1.10 1.19
CA ARG A 32 -10.86 1.38 2.06
C ARG A 32 -10.64 2.61 2.93
N LEU A 33 -9.46 2.76 3.52
CA LEU A 33 -9.12 3.93 4.35
C LEU A 33 -9.10 5.21 3.53
N ASN A 34 -8.50 5.17 2.34
CA ASN A 34 -8.43 6.32 1.43
C ASN A 34 -9.82 6.79 0.99
N ASP A 35 -10.72 5.87 0.64
CA ASP A 35 -12.09 6.19 0.26
C ASP A 35 -12.90 6.75 1.45
N GLY A 36 -12.74 6.14 2.62
CA GLY A 36 -13.37 6.58 3.87
C GLY A 36 -12.91 7.97 4.27
N ILE A 37 -11.62 8.15 4.52
CA ILE A 37 -11.02 9.42 4.95
C ILE A 37 -11.27 10.52 3.92
N GLY A 38 -11.10 10.24 2.63
CA GLY A 38 -11.35 11.22 1.57
C GLY A 38 -12.81 11.68 1.51
N THR A 39 -13.77 10.80 1.83
CA THR A 39 -15.19 11.15 1.93
C THR A 39 -15.48 11.97 3.17
N TYR A 40 -14.99 11.56 4.34
CA TYR A 40 -15.14 12.31 5.59
C TYR A 40 -14.52 13.70 5.51
N PHE A 41 -13.34 13.81 4.90
CA PHE A 41 -12.65 15.07 4.71
C PHE A 41 -13.49 16.06 3.91
N ARG A 42 -13.97 15.64 2.73
CA ARG A 42 -14.80 16.48 1.85
C ARG A 42 -16.09 16.93 2.54
N LYS A 43 -16.78 16.03 3.23
CA LYS A 43 -18.01 16.36 3.97
C LYS A 43 -17.74 17.35 5.10
N THR A 44 -16.69 17.13 5.88
CA THR A 44 -16.34 18.01 7.01
C THR A 44 -15.89 19.38 6.51
N GLN A 45 -15.12 19.45 5.44
CA GLN A 45 -14.73 20.72 4.82
C GLN A 45 -15.96 21.51 4.35
N GLN A 46 -16.95 20.86 3.72
CA GLN A 46 -18.22 21.50 3.33
C GLN A 46 -19.00 22.02 4.53
N LEU A 47 -19.07 21.25 5.62
CA LEU A 47 -19.74 21.67 6.85
C LEU A 47 -19.06 22.88 7.48
N LEU A 48 -17.72 22.85 7.60
CA LEU A 48 -16.94 23.97 8.11
C LEU A 48 -17.21 25.24 7.29
N GLN A 49 -17.17 25.16 5.96
CA GLN A 49 -17.47 26.30 5.10
C GLN A 49 -18.88 26.87 5.30
N LYS A 50 -19.89 26.02 5.54
CA LYS A 50 -21.26 26.47 5.86
C LYS A 50 -21.33 27.16 7.23
N THR A 51 -20.59 26.67 8.21
CA THR A 51 -20.57 27.24 9.57
C THR A 51 -19.74 28.52 9.68
N ARG A 52 -18.85 28.78 8.72
CA ARG A 52 -17.96 29.96 8.69
C ARG A 52 -18.72 31.28 8.87
N GLU A 53 -19.84 31.42 8.18
CA GLU A 53 -20.67 32.62 8.24
C GLU A 53 -21.32 32.79 9.63
N THR A 54 -21.63 31.68 10.31
CA THR A 54 -22.16 31.71 11.68
C THR A 54 -21.10 32.18 12.66
N PHE A 55 -19.86 31.69 12.54
CA PHE A 55 -18.75 32.15 13.36
C PHE A 55 -18.44 33.64 13.14
N ARG A 56 -18.43 34.09 11.87
CA ARG A 56 -18.21 35.51 11.54
C ARG A 56 -19.24 36.45 12.15
N LYS A 57 -20.51 36.05 12.20
CA LYS A 57 -21.59 36.86 12.79
C LYS A 57 -21.55 36.96 14.31
N ASN A 58 -20.80 36.08 14.97
CA ASN A 58 -20.69 36.01 16.43
C ASN A 58 -19.26 36.34 16.90
N ASP A 59 -18.51 37.13 16.13
CA ASP A 59 -17.10 37.50 16.37
C ASP A 59 -16.11 36.33 16.53
N GLY A 60 -16.53 35.09 16.29
CA GLY A 60 -15.73 33.87 16.41
C GLY A 60 -14.90 33.55 15.16
N GLY A 61 -14.61 34.53 14.32
CA GLY A 61 -13.93 34.32 13.04
C GLY A 61 -12.53 33.72 13.20
N ARG A 62 -11.81 34.10 14.27
CA ARG A 62 -10.46 33.63 14.55
C ARG A 62 -10.44 32.19 15.01
N GLU A 63 -11.36 31.82 15.90
CA GLU A 63 -11.54 30.45 16.39
C GLU A 63 -11.89 29.51 15.24
N PHE A 64 -12.74 29.96 14.31
CA PHE A 64 -13.04 29.21 13.10
C PHE A 64 -11.79 28.95 12.26
N ASP A 65 -10.99 29.98 11.99
CA ASP A 65 -9.78 29.86 11.18
C ASP A 65 -8.75 28.91 11.84
N ASP A 66 -8.63 28.95 13.17
CA ASP A 66 -7.79 28.02 13.94
C ASP A 66 -8.28 26.57 13.83
N ILE A 67 -9.58 26.33 14.00
CA ILE A 67 -10.20 25.00 13.86
C ILE A 67 -10.02 24.48 12.43
N TYR A 68 -10.28 25.32 11.43
CA TYR A 68 -10.16 24.96 10.03
C TYR A 68 -8.72 24.62 9.67
N SER A 69 -7.76 25.43 10.12
CA SER A 69 -6.33 25.20 9.92
C SER A 69 -5.87 23.89 10.55
N PHE A 70 -6.29 23.61 11.80
CA PHE A 70 -5.99 22.36 12.49
C PHE A 70 -6.53 21.15 11.72
N PHE A 71 -7.81 21.20 11.33
CA PHE A 71 -8.46 20.13 10.57
C PHE A 71 -7.79 19.89 9.21
N SER A 72 -7.53 20.95 8.43
CA SER A 72 -6.87 20.84 7.13
C SER A 72 -5.46 20.27 7.24
N ARG A 73 -4.69 20.68 8.26
CA ARG A 73 -3.34 20.17 8.50
C ARG A 73 -3.35 18.68 8.86
N ASP A 74 -4.23 18.27 9.77
CA ASP A 74 -4.28 16.89 10.23
C ASP A 74 -4.76 15.94 9.13
N ALA A 75 -5.81 16.33 8.40
CA ALA A 75 -6.28 15.58 7.25
C ALA A 75 -5.22 15.50 6.13
N GLY A 76 -4.46 16.58 5.90
CA GLY A 76 -3.34 16.59 4.96
C GLY A 76 -2.31 15.52 5.29
N LYS A 77 -1.89 15.43 6.56
CA LYS A 77 -0.95 14.39 7.04
C LYS A 77 -1.51 12.98 6.87
N ALA A 78 -2.78 12.76 7.17
CA ALA A 78 -3.41 11.45 7.00
C ALA A 78 -3.41 11.01 5.52
N MET A 79 -3.74 11.93 4.61
CA MET A 79 -3.72 11.65 3.17
C MET A 79 -2.30 11.43 2.64
N GLU A 80 -1.32 12.17 3.15
CA GLU A 80 0.10 12.00 2.81
C GLU A 80 0.61 10.62 3.24
N ALA A 81 0.34 10.21 4.48
CA ALA A 81 0.70 8.88 5.01
C ALA A 81 0.07 7.75 4.19
N LEU A 82 -1.20 7.87 3.80
CA LEU A 82 -1.85 6.90 2.91
C LEU A 82 -1.18 6.87 1.52
N GLY A 83 -0.78 8.03 1.00
CA GLY A 83 -0.06 8.14 -0.27
C GLY A 83 1.34 7.52 -0.23
N GLU A 84 2.05 7.63 0.89
CA GLU A 84 3.32 6.94 1.15
C GLU A 84 3.14 5.43 1.21
N GLU A 85 2.15 4.98 1.96
CA GLU A 85 1.82 3.56 2.10
C GLU A 85 1.47 2.91 0.75
N LYS A 86 0.67 3.59 -0.08
CA LYS A 86 0.37 3.14 -1.45
C LYS A 86 1.63 3.01 -2.31
N ARG A 87 2.57 3.95 -2.19
CA ARG A 87 3.84 3.92 -2.92
C ARG A 87 4.70 2.76 -2.45
N GLU A 88 4.74 2.48 -1.15
CA GLU A 88 5.51 1.38 -0.59
C GLU A 88 4.96 0.03 -1.02
N ILE A 89 3.65 -0.18 -0.94
CA ILE A 89 2.99 -1.39 -1.45
C ILE A 89 3.36 -1.65 -2.92
N LYS A 90 3.37 -0.61 -3.75
CA LYS A 90 3.75 -0.73 -5.16
C LYS A 90 5.21 -1.17 -5.34
N ARG A 91 6.13 -0.64 -4.52
CA ARG A 91 7.55 -1.07 -4.55
C ARG A 91 7.70 -2.51 -4.11
N GLU A 92 7.03 -2.91 -3.03
CA GLU A 92 7.07 -4.29 -2.53
C GLU A 92 6.48 -5.28 -3.55
N GLN A 93 5.42 -4.89 -4.27
CA GLN A 93 4.86 -5.69 -5.37
C GLN A 93 5.88 -5.91 -6.49
N GLN A 94 6.56 -4.84 -6.94
CA GLN A 94 7.60 -4.93 -7.97
C GLN A 94 8.75 -5.84 -7.53
N LEU A 95 9.21 -5.71 -6.28
CA LEU A 95 10.27 -6.55 -5.75
C LEU A 95 9.87 -8.03 -5.70
N LEU A 96 8.63 -8.34 -5.32
CA LEU A 96 8.13 -9.71 -5.34
C LEU A 96 8.01 -10.29 -6.75
N GLU A 97 7.65 -9.47 -7.75
CA GLU A 97 7.64 -9.87 -9.15
C GLU A 97 9.06 -10.21 -9.65
N GLU A 98 10.04 -9.39 -9.31
CA GLU A 98 11.46 -9.63 -9.64
C GLU A 98 11.97 -10.92 -8.97
N GLN A 99 11.65 -11.15 -7.70
CA GLN A 99 12.01 -12.37 -6.97
C GLN A 99 11.38 -13.62 -7.59
N ASP A 100 10.10 -13.56 -7.95
CA ASP A 100 9.38 -14.67 -8.58
C ASP A 100 9.96 -15.00 -9.97
N HIS A 101 10.35 -13.97 -10.73
CA HIS A 101 11.01 -14.13 -12.02
C HIS A 101 12.40 -14.78 -11.87
N ALA A 102 13.19 -14.34 -10.90
CA ALA A 102 14.51 -14.88 -10.60
C ALA A 102 14.43 -16.37 -10.22
N LEU A 103 13.50 -16.75 -9.32
CA LEU A 103 13.27 -18.14 -8.94
C LEU A 103 12.80 -18.99 -10.10
N THR A 104 11.94 -18.44 -10.97
CA THR A 104 11.51 -19.16 -12.18
C THR A 104 12.68 -19.44 -13.11
N LYS A 105 13.60 -18.49 -13.27
CA LYS A 105 14.81 -18.67 -14.07
C LYS A 105 15.76 -19.70 -13.45
N GLU A 106 15.96 -19.66 -12.14
CA GLU A 106 16.80 -20.63 -11.42
C GLU A 106 16.22 -22.04 -11.52
N LYS A 107 14.90 -22.19 -11.33
CA LYS A 107 14.19 -23.46 -11.49
C LYS A 107 14.37 -24.04 -12.90
N LYS A 108 14.22 -23.22 -13.94
CA LYS A 108 14.45 -23.64 -15.33
C LYS A 108 15.89 -24.08 -15.57
N LYS A 109 16.86 -23.35 -15.01
CA LYS A 109 18.29 -23.69 -15.11
C LYS A 109 18.58 -25.06 -14.50
N LEU A 110 18.04 -25.35 -13.31
CA LEU A 110 18.20 -26.66 -12.67
C LEU A 110 17.63 -27.78 -13.53
N TYR A 111 16.44 -27.61 -14.11
CA TYR A 111 15.88 -28.62 -15.02
C TYR A 111 16.72 -28.83 -16.28
N SER A 112 17.29 -27.78 -16.87
CA SER A 112 18.17 -27.91 -18.04
C SER A 112 19.55 -28.51 -17.71
N GLU A 113 20.03 -28.36 -16.48
CA GLU A 113 21.30 -28.94 -16.02
C GLU A 113 21.17 -30.42 -15.64
N GLU A 114 19.95 -30.91 -15.39
CA GLU A 114 19.66 -32.34 -15.17
C GLU A 114 19.51 -33.14 -16.48
N GLU A 115 19.41 -32.47 -17.65
CA GLU A 115 19.21 -33.11 -18.97
C GLU A 115 20.45 -33.61 -19.77
N PRO A 116 21.74 -33.53 -19.35
CA PRO A 116 22.83 -34.14 -20.12
C PRO A 116 23.48 -35.35 -19.41
N ASN A 117 22.99 -36.57 -19.71
CA ASN A 117 23.80 -37.81 -19.87
C ASN A 117 22.91 -39.07 -20.09
N GLU A 118 22.03 -39.04 -21.09
CA GLU A 118 21.47 -40.27 -21.67
C GLU A 118 21.85 -40.35 -23.16
N HIS A 119 23.14 -40.52 -23.44
CA HIS A 119 23.65 -40.93 -24.75
C HIS A 119 24.79 -41.93 -24.59
#